data_AF-A0A7V3M675-F1
#
_entry.id   AF-A0A7V3M675-F1
#
_cell.length_a   1.000
_cell.length_b   1.000
_cell.length_c   1.000
_cell.angle_alpha   90.00
_cell.angle_beta   90.00
_cell.angle_gamma   90.00
#
_symmetry.space_group_name_H-M   'P 1'
#
loop_
_entity.id
_entity.type
_entity.pdbx_description
1 polymer ?
#
loop_
_entity_poly.entity_id
_entity_poly.type
_entity_poly.pdbx_seq_one_letter_code
_entity_poly.pdbx_strand_id
1 'polypeptide(L)'
;MNLLFIFLSTILLNSAQDNYIGNIYKDSSLASSVYGVYIGYINGQKIFSSNENLNLVPGSSIKILTTALALHTLGPEYRIKTELYYSGEIKENILYGDLIIKGYGDITLGSENFSSSIERVEEDFAKAINEVGIKKIKGNE
;
A
#
# COMPACT_ATOMS: atom_id res chain seq x y z
N MET A 1 2.76 49.84 15.72
CA MET A 1 2.19 48.63 16.35
C MET A 1 1.92 47.61 15.25
N ASN A 2 2.68 46.53 15.04
CA ASN A 2 3.79 46.04 15.84
C ASN A 2 4.52 44.89 15.10
N LEU A 3 5.29 45.21 14.04
CA LEU A 3 6.09 44.21 13.29
C LEU A 3 7.07 43.47 14.22
N LEU A 4 7.61 44.20 15.21
CA LEU A 4 8.42 43.68 16.30
C LEU A 4 7.66 42.68 17.19
N PHE A 5 6.35 42.86 17.38
CA PHE A 5 5.51 41.99 18.22
C PHE A 5 5.08 40.72 17.47
N ILE A 6 4.86 40.81 16.16
CA ILE A 6 4.66 39.64 15.30
C ILE A 6 5.93 38.78 15.28
N PHE A 7 7.10 39.42 15.22
CA PHE A 7 8.38 38.71 15.26
C PHE A 7 8.68 38.12 16.65
N LEU A 8 8.33 38.83 17.73
CA LEU A 8 8.51 38.34 19.09
C LEU A 8 7.51 37.23 19.43
N SER A 9 6.28 37.28 18.92
CA SER A 9 5.28 36.23 19.11
C SER A 9 5.63 34.94 18.38
N THR A 10 6.21 35.02 17.16
CA THR A 10 6.68 33.82 16.45
C THR A 10 7.88 33.18 17.13
N ILE A 11 8.82 33.96 17.66
CA ILE A 11 9.96 33.43 18.45
C ILE A 11 9.46 32.71 19.71
N LEU A 12 8.53 33.32 20.46
CA LEU A 12 7.98 32.72 21.67
C LEU A 12 7.19 31.44 21.36
N LEU A 13 6.42 31.41 20.26
CA LEU A 13 5.66 30.24 19.84
C LEU A 13 6.57 29.05 19.48
N ASN A 14 7.66 29.30 18.74
CA ASN A 14 8.66 28.28 18.42
C ASN A 14 9.33 27.73 19.70
N SER A 15 9.73 28.60 20.61
CA SER A 15 10.34 28.18 21.88
C SER A 15 9.38 27.41 22.79
N ALA A 16 8.08 27.74 22.78
CA ALA A 16 7.06 27.00 23.53
C ALA A 16 6.78 25.63 22.91
N GLN A 17 6.81 25.53 21.57
CA GLN A 17 6.63 24.28 20.84
C GLN A 17 7.80 23.30 21.06
N ASP A 18 9.03 23.80 21.05
CA ASP A 18 10.22 23.01 21.39
C ASP A 18 10.18 22.47 22.82
N ASN A 19 9.68 23.27 23.77
CA ASN A 19 9.52 22.85 25.16
C ASN A 19 8.40 21.81 25.36
N TYR A 20 7.28 21.92 24.63
CA TYR A 20 6.20 20.94 24.70
C TYR A 20 6.64 19.58 24.13
N ILE A 21 7.24 19.59 22.94
CA ILE A 21 7.76 18.37 22.28
C ILE A 21 8.90 17.77 23.11
N GLY A 22 9.77 18.62 23.66
CA GLY A 22 10.81 18.28 24.63
C GLY A 22 10.32 17.52 25.87
N ASN A 23 9.13 17.85 26.37
CA ASN A 23 8.57 17.23 27.57
C ASN A 23 7.96 15.84 27.33
N ILE A 24 7.49 15.54 26.12
CA ILE A 24 7.03 14.18 25.75
C ILE A 24 8.17 13.16 25.91
N TYR A 25 9.41 13.58 25.68
CA TYR A 25 10.60 12.73 25.83
C TYR A 25 10.97 12.39 27.28
N LYS A 26 10.42 13.14 28.24
CA LYS A 26 10.66 12.91 29.67
C LYS A 26 9.61 12.00 30.30
N ASP A 27 8.67 11.48 29.52
CA ASP A 27 7.68 10.53 30.00
C ASP A 27 8.38 9.24 30.46
N SER A 28 8.12 8.86 31.71
CA SER A 28 8.72 7.68 32.35
C SER A 28 8.35 6.37 31.64
N SER A 29 7.26 6.35 30.87
CA SER A 29 6.87 5.20 30.04
C SER A 29 7.85 4.94 28.89
N LEU A 30 8.65 5.93 28.50
CA LEU A 30 9.64 5.84 27.42
C LEU A 30 11.08 5.67 27.94
N ALA A 31 11.29 5.56 29.26
CA ALA A 31 12.60 5.64 29.89
C ALA A 31 13.63 4.59 29.40
N SER A 32 13.17 3.43 28.91
CA SER A 32 14.03 2.36 28.40
C SER A 32 13.99 2.21 26.86
N SER A 33 13.29 3.11 26.16
CA SER A 33 13.07 3.03 24.73
C SER A 33 14.05 3.92 23.97
N VAL A 34 14.46 3.46 22.79
CA VAL A 34 15.22 4.27 21.85
C VAL A 34 14.28 4.78 20.77
N TYR A 35 14.22 6.10 20.61
CA TYR A 35 13.33 6.76 19.65
C TYR A 35 14.10 7.80 18.82
N GLY A 36 13.57 8.06 17.64
CA GLY A 36 14.02 9.11 16.73
C GLY A 36 12.81 9.87 16.24
N VAL A 37 12.91 11.20 16.22
CA VAL A 37 11.82 12.09 15.82
C VAL A 37 12.37 13.17 14.91
N TYR A 38 11.65 13.42 13.83
CA TYR A 38 11.93 14.50 12.90
C TYR A 38 10.60 15.19 12.55
N ILE A 39 10.55 16.50 12.74
CA ILE A 39 9.41 17.34 12.40
C ILE A 39 9.94 18.50 11.56
N GLY A 40 9.39 18.66 10.37
CA GLY A 40 9.81 19.70 9.45
C GLY A 40 8.75 19.96 8.38
N TYR A 41 8.94 21.05 7.67
CA TYR A 41 8.16 21.39 6.48
C TYR A 41 8.62 20.55 5.29
N ILE A 42 7.74 20.40 4.30
CA ILE A 42 8.04 19.65 3.06
C ILE A 42 9.17 20.26 2.24
N ASN A 43 9.46 21.56 2.42
CA ASN A 43 10.59 22.26 1.81
C ASN A 43 11.94 21.94 2.49
N GLY A 44 11.96 21.05 3.48
CA GLY A 44 13.16 20.65 4.23
C GLY A 44 13.50 21.57 5.41
N GLN A 45 12.74 22.63 5.66
CA GLN A 45 12.94 23.45 6.86
C GLN A 45 12.57 22.65 8.12
N LYS A 46 13.58 22.39 8.94
CA LYS A 46 13.44 21.64 10.19
C LYS A 46 12.78 22.50 11.27
N ILE A 47 11.79 21.93 11.95
CA ILE A 47 11.11 22.53 13.11
C ILE A 47 11.71 21.94 14.39
N PHE A 48 11.79 20.61 14.47
CA PHE A 48 12.32 19.89 15.63
C PHE A 48 12.96 18.58 15.19
N SER A 49 14.03 18.15 15.88
CA SER A 49 14.56 16.80 15.70
C SER A 49 15.29 16.27 16.92
N SER A 50 15.26 14.94 17.07
CA SER A 50 15.99 14.20 18.09
C SER A 50 16.36 12.83 17.54
N ASN A 51 17.63 12.44 17.62
CA ASN A 51 18.16 11.18 17.06
C ASN A 51 17.74 10.92 15.60
N GLU A 52 17.60 11.96 14.76
CA GLU A 52 17.05 11.81 13.40
C GLU A 52 17.85 10.89 12.48
N ASN A 53 19.14 10.71 12.74
CA ASN A 53 20.06 9.89 11.95
C ASN A 53 20.27 8.49 12.54
N LEU A 54 19.51 8.12 13.57
CA LEU A 54 19.62 6.81 14.21
C LEU A 54 18.87 5.76 13.38
N ASN A 55 19.54 4.65 13.10
CA ASN A 55 18.89 3.52 12.45
C ASN A 55 17.97 2.81 13.45
N LEU A 56 16.67 2.87 13.18
CA LEU A 56 15.62 2.21 13.96
C LEU A 56 14.88 1.20 13.10
N VAL A 57 14.24 0.22 13.73
CA VAL A 57 13.32 -0.68 13.04
C VAL A 57 12.08 0.13 12.65
N PRO A 58 11.80 0.34 11.36
CA PRO A 58 10.73 1.25 10.92
C PRO A 58 9.31 0.71 11.20
N GLY A 59 9.18 -0.60 11.46
CA GLY A 59 7.87 -1.25 11.56
C GLY A 59 7.06 -1.02 10.29
N SER A 60 5.76 -0.74 10.43
CA SER A 60 4.89 -0.48 9.28
C SER A 60 5.19 0.82 8.52
N SER A 61 6.01 1.75 9.06
CA SER A 61 6.35 2.99 8.33
C SER A 61 7.15 2.73 7.05
N ILE A 62 7.82 1.58 6.94
CA ILE A 62 8.48 1.14 5.70
C ILE A 62 7.51 1.04 4.51
N LYS A 63 6.21 0.85 4.77
CA LYS A 63 5.17 0.81 3.74
C LYS A 63 5.10 2.12 2.95
N ILE A 64 5.51 3.26 3.53
CA ILE A 64 5.59 4.53 2.80
C ILE A 64 6.58 4.39 1.63
N LEU A 65 7.77 3.84 1.89
CA LEU A 65 8.80 3.65 0.87
C LEU A 65 8.35 2.64 -0.18
N THR A 66 7.85 1.47 0.24
CA THR A 66 7.39 0.43 -0.69
C THR A 66 6.24 0.93 -1.56
N THR A 67 5.28 1.66 -0.99
CA THR A 67 4.17 2.25 -1.76
C THR A 67 4.64 3.32 -2.72
N ALA A 68 5.55 4.21 -2.30
CA ALA A 68 6.12 5.22 -3.18
C ALA A 68 6.86 4.59 -4.38
N LEU A 69 7.64 3.52 -4.13
CA LEU A 69 8.31 2.77 -5.19
C LEU A 69 7.30 2.09 -6.13
N ALA A 70 6.25 1.47 -5.58
CA ALA A 70 5.20 0.84 -6.40
C ALA A 70 4.50 1.87 -7.30
N LEU A 71 4.12 3.02 -6.75
CA LEU A 71 3.51 4.11 -7.51
C LEU A 71 4.46 4.68 -8.59
N HIS A 72 5.74 4.81 -8.28
CA HIS A 72 6.74 5.30 -9.23
C HIS A 72 7.00 4.30 -10.38
N THR A 73 7.08 3.01 -10.06
CA THR A 73 7.46 1.97 -11.03
C THR A 73 6.28 1.45 -11.85
N LEU A 74 5.12 1.24 -11.22
CA LEU A 74 3.93 0.70 -11.87
C LEU A 74 2.98 1.80 -12.37
N GLY A 75 2.98 2.94 -11.69
CA GLY A 75 2.01 4.01 -11.91
C GLY A 75 0.73 3.83 -11.08
N PRO A 76 -0.02 4.91 -10.82
CA PRO A 76 -1.25 4.86 -10.01
C PRO A 76 -2.39 4.08 -10.67
N GLU A 77 -2.38 3.97 -12.00
CA GLU A 77 -3.40 3.25 -12.76
C GLU A 77 -3.06 1.79 -13.03
N TYR A 78 -1.94 1.28 -12.51
CA TYR A 78 -1.64 -0.13 -12.64
C TYR A 78 -2.70 -0.98 -11.95
N ARG A 79 -3.12 -2.05 -12.62
CA ARG A 79 -4.03 -3.06 -12.08
C ARG A 79 -3.38 -4.42 -12.24
N ILE A 80 -3.33 -5.18 -11.16
CA ILE A 80 -2.80 -6.53 -11.20
C ILE A 80 -3.83 -7.39 -11.92
N LYS A 81 -3.40 -8.14 -12.93
CA LYS A 81 -4.28 -8.99 -13.73
C LYS A 81 -4.34 -10.41 -13.16
N THR A 82 -5.45 -11.08 -13.42
CA THR A 82 -5.60 -12.53 -13.31
C THR A 82 -6.07 -13.02 -14.66
N GLU A 83 -5.38 -14.01 -15.23
CA GLU A 83 -5.65 -14.49 -16.58
C GLU A 83 -6.14 -15.93 -16.53
N LEU A 84 -7.13 -16.25 -17.38
CA LEU A 84 -7.61 -17.60 -17.59
C LEU A 84 -7.10 -18.13 -18.94
N TYR A 85 -6.45 -19.28 -18.90
CA TYR A 85 -5.90 -19.97 -20.06
C TYR A 85 -6.51 -21.37 -20.17
N TYR A 86 -6.36 -21.97 -21.35
CA TYR A 86 -6.57 -23.41 -21.52
C TYR A 86 -5.43 -24.04 -22.31
N SER A 87 -5.17 -25.32 -22.08
CA SER A 87 -4.26 -26.14 -22.88
C SER A 87 -5.04 -27.10 -23.78
N GLY A 88 -4.41 -27.63 -24.83
CA GLY A 88 -5.04 -28.63 -25.71
C GLY A 88 -6.06 -28.04 -26.68
N GLU A 89 -7.06 -28.85 -27.04
CA GLU A 89 -8.00 -28.54 -28.13
C GLU A 89 -9.46 -28.62 -27.69
N ILE A 90 -10.29 -27.73 -28.21
CA ILE A 90 -11.75 -27.74 -28.01
C ILE A 90 -12.39 -28.44 -29.20
N LYS A 91 -13.06 -29.58 -28.95
CA LYS A 91 -13.81 -30.35 -29.96
C LYS A 91 -15.21 -30.64 -29.46
N GLU A 92 -16.21 -30.28 -30.27
CA GLU A 92 -17.63 -30.51 -29.94
C GLU A 92 -18.04 -29.94 -28.56
N ASN A 93 -17.53 -28.75 -28.21
CA ASN A 93 -17.69 -28.09 -26.91
C ASN A 93 -17.02 -28.81 -25.73
N ILE A 94 -16.14 -29.79 -25.99
CA ILE A 94 -15.33 -30.46 -24.96
C ILE A 94 -13.89 -29.97 -25.08
N LEU A 95 -13.35 -29.39 -24.02
CA LEU A 95 -11.92 -29.11 -23.89
C LEU A 95 -11.19 -30.43 -23.59
N TYR A 96 -10.28 -30.85 -24.47
CA TYR A 96 -9.34 -31.95 -24.24
C TYR A 96 -8.00 -31.36 -23.80
N GLY A 97 -7.90 -31.05 -22.50
CA GLY A 97 -6.82 -30.30 -21.88
C GLY A 97 -7.31 -29.60 -20.61
N ASP A 98 -6.48 -28.73 -20.05
CA ASP A 98 -6.66 -28.17 -18.72
C ASP A 98 -7.10 -26.70 -18.79
N LEU A 99 -7.92 -26.27 -17.83
CA LEU A 99 -8.09 -24.84 -17.54
C LEU A 99 -7.02 -24.40 -16.54
N ILE A 100 -6.40 -23.26 -16.81
CA ILE A 100 -5.25 -22.75 -16.06
C ILE A 100 -5.55 -21.32 -15.62
N ILE A 101 -5.57 -21.08 -14.31
CA ILE A 101 -5.67 -19.72 -13.74
C ILE A 101 -4.25 -19.23 -13.45
N LYS A 102 -3.84 -18.16 -14.11
CA LYS A 102 -2.54 -17.51 -13.89
C LYS A 102 -2.74 -16.23 -13.09
N GLY A 103 -2.43 -16.30 -11.80
CA GLY A 103 -2.40 -15.14 -10.91
C GLY A 103 -1.09 -14.36 -11.02
N TYR A 104 -1.19 -13.03 -10.94
CA TYR A 104 -0.02 -12.12 -10.88
C TYR A 104 0.10 -11.41 -9.51
N GLY A 105 -0.58 -11.92 -8.48
CA GLY A 105 -0.55 -11.38 -7.13
C GLY A 105 -1.66 -10.39 -6.80
N ASP A 106 -2.82 -10.47 -7.48
CA ASP A 106 -3.97 -9.64 -7.14
C ASP A 106 -4.55 -10.08 -5.79
N ILE A 107 -4.22 -9.32 -4.75
CA ILE A 107 -4.67 -9.54 -3.37
C ILE A 107 -6.13 -9.09 -3.14
N THR A 108 -6.81 -8.59 -4.17
CA THR A 108 -8.21 -8.14 -4.09
C THR A 108 -9.20 -9.09 -4.76
N LEU A 109 -8.70 -10.12 -5.46
CA LEU A 109 -9.52 -11.07 -6.21
C LEU A 109 -10.52 -11.78 -5.29
N GLY A 110 -11.82 -11.58 -5.54
CA GLY A 110 -12.90 -12.22 -4.78
C GLY A 110 -13.17 -11.61 -3.40
N SER A 111 -12.49 -10.52 -3.02
CA SER A 111 -12.67 -9.89 -1.70
C SER A 111 -13.78 -8.83 -1.73
N GLU A 112 -14.81 -9.04 -0.89
CA GLU A 112 -15.92 -8.10 -0.69
C GLU A 112 -15.51 -6.71 -0.16
N ASN A 113 -14.33 -6.60 0.47
CA ASN A 113 -13.79 -5.31 0.92
C ASN A 113 -13.36 -4.38 -0.23
N PHE A 114 -13.40 -4.86 -1.48
CA PHE A 114 -13.07 -4.11 -2.69
C PHE A 114 -14.23 -4.20 -3.68
N SER A 115 -14.10 -3.61 -4.87
CA SER A 115 -15.11 -3.71 -5.95
C SER A 115 -15.16 -5.10 -6.63
N SER A 116 -14.68 -6.14 -5.95
CA SER A 116 -14.66 -7.54 -6.39
C SER A 116 -15.54 -8.37 -5.44
N SER A 117 -15.97 -9.54 -5.90
CA SER A 117 -16.60 -10.56 -5.07
C SER A 117 -16.34 -11.92 -5.69
N ILE A 118 -16.48 -12.99 -4.92
CA ILE A 118 -16.28 -14.34 -5.47
C ILE A 118 -17.27 -14.62 -6.59
N GLU A 119 -18.53 -14.19 -6.44
CA GLU A 119 -19.58 -14.34 -7.45
C GLU A 119 -19.20 -13.61 -8.75
N ARG A 120 -18.68 -12.39 -8.65
CA ARG A 120 -18.26 -11.64 -9.84
C ARG A 120 -17.11 -12.33 -10.57
N VAL A 121 -16.14 -12.88 -9.82
CA VAL A 121 -15.02 -13.61 -10.42
C VAL A 121 -15.51 -14.89 -11.09
N GLU A 122 -16.42 -15.63 -10.46
CA GLU A 122 -17.06 -16.82 -11.03
C GLU A 122 -17.84 -16.49 -12.31
N GLU A 123 -18.62 -15.40 -12.30
CA GLU A 123 -19.35 -14.91 -13.48
C GLU A 123 -18.40 -14.54 -14.63
N ASP A 124 -17.33 -13.78 -14.34
CA ASP A 124 -16.34 -13.37 -15.33
C ASP A 124 -15.63 -14.59 -15.94
N PHE A 125 -15.28 -15.59 -15.14
CA PHE A 125 -14.64 -16.82 -15.62
C PHE A 125 -15.61 -17.71 -16.38
N ALA A 126 -16.83 -17.91 -15.89
CA ALA A 126 -17.86 -18.66 -16.58
C ALA A 126 -18.17 -18.05 -17.94
N LYS A 127 -18.26 -16.72 -18.02
CA LYS A 127 -18.43 -15.99 -19.28
C LYS A 127 -17.26 -16.25 -20.23
N ALA A 128 -16.02 -16.12 -19.78
CA ALA A 128 -14.84 -16.36 -20.61
C ALA A 128 -14.77 -17.82 -21.14
N ILE A 129 -15.11 -18.81 -20.30
CA ILE A 129 -15.16 -20.23 -20.68
C ILE A 129 -16.26 -20.48 -21.73
N ASN A 130 -17.43 -19.88 -21.55
CA ASN A 130 -18.56 -20.01 -22.48
C ASN A 130 -18.29 -19.31 -23.82
N GLU A 131 -17.60 -18.16 -23.84
CA GLU A 131 -17.24 -17.42 -25.05
C GLU A 131 -16.35 -18.25 -26.00
N VAL A 132 -15.50 -19.13 -25.46
CA VAL A 132 -14.68 -20.06 -26.25
C VAL A 132 -15.39 -21.40 -26.53
N GLY A 133 -16.65 -21.56 -26.11
CA GLY A 133 -17.49 -22.71 -26.43
C GLY A 133 -17.24 -23.95 -25.58
N ILE A 134 -16.55 -23.84 -24.43
CA ILE A 134 -16.30 -24.98 -23.55
C ILE A 134 -17.54 -25.26 -22.69
N LYS A 135 -18.08 -26.48 -22.79
CA LYS A 135 -19.19 -26.98 -21.96
C LYS A 135 -18.81 -28.17 -21.09
N LYS A 136 -17.69 -28.82 -21.41
CA LYS A 136 -17.14 -29.95 -20.67
C LYS A 136 -15.62 -29.91 -20.75
N ILE A 137 -14.95 -30.28 -19.67
CA ILE A 137 -13.49 -30.34 -19.61
C ILE A 137 -13.10 -31.81 -19.41
N LYS A 138 -12.15 -32.27 -20.21
CA LYS A 138 -11.42 -33.53 -20.10
C LYS A 138 -9.94 -33.18 -19.99
N GLY A 139 -9.56 -32.68 -18.82
CA GLY A 139 -8.19 -32.41 -18.45
C GLY A 139 -7.49 -33.63 -17.89
N ASN A 140 -6.26 -33.43 -17.43
CA ASN A 140 -5.54 -34.43 -16.66
C ASN A 140 -5.97 -34.33 -15.18
N GLU A 141 -6.27 -35.48 -14.57
CA GLU A 141 -6.45 -35.62 -13.12
C GLU A 141 -5.09 -35.66 -12.40
#